data_AF-M0I1S7-F1
#
_entry.id   AF-M0I1S7-F1
#
_cell.length_a   1.000
_cell.length_b   1.000
_cell.length_c   1.000
_cell.angle_alpha   90.00
_cell.angle_beta   90.00
_cell.angle_gamma   90.00
#
_symmetry.space_group_name_H-M   'P 1'
#
loop_
_entity.id
_entity.type
_entity.pdbx_description
1 polymer ?
#
loop_
_entity_poly.entity_id
_entity_poly.type
_entity_poly.pdbx_seq_one_letter_code
_entity_poly.pdbx_strand_id
1 'polypeptide(L)'
;MLILHHYYRMERFYIFNALLAIYGAVFAIESVSALADGSTSLPIILGSIAGIGLVSASVYEMITGSPSDFEVGDIGFWAVVLGVVALLSLQILEITQIVG
;
A
#
# COMPACT_ATOMS: atom_id res chain seq x y z
N MET A 1 -4.18 -26.49 -16.70
CA MET A 1 -2.95 -25.77 -16.31
C MET A 1 -3.01 -24.27 -16.63
N LEU A 2 -3.42 -23.86 -17.84
CA LEU A 2 -3.49 -22.45 -18.27
C LEU A 2 -4.53 -21.59 -17.50
N ILE A 3 -5.69 -22.17 -17.16
CA ILE A 3 -6.73 -21.50 -16.35
C ILE A 3 -6.24 -21.20 -14.92
N LEU A 4 -5.49 -22.14 -14.31
CA LEU A 4 -4.97 -21.98 -12.95
C LEU A 4 -3.91 -20.87 -12.90
N HIS A 5 -3.05 -20.81 -13.91
CA HIS A 5 -2.03 -19.76 -14.06
C HIS A 5 -2.66 -18.37 -14.25
N HIS A 6 -3.72 -18.29 -15.04
CA HIS A 6 -4.48 -17.05 -15.22
C HIS A 6 -5.14 -16.61 -13.92
N TYR A 7 -5.79 -17.52 -13.20
CA TYR A 7 -6.44 -17.24 -11.92
C TYR A 7 -5.43 -16.73 -10.87
N TYR A 8 -4.29 -17.40 -10.74
CA TYR A 8 -3.21 -16.98 -9.84
C TYR A 8 -2.68 -15.57 -10.16
N ARG A 9 -2.55 -15.23 -11.45
CA ARG A 9 -2.12 -13.90 -11.87
C ARG A 9 -3.15 -12.82 -11.54
N MET A 10 -4.44 -13.11 -11.74
CA MET A 10 -5.54 -12.21 -11.37
C MET A 10 -5.52 -11.92 -9.86
N GLU A 11 -5.42 -12.95 -9.02
CA GLU A 11 -5.38 -12.78 -7.57
C GLU A 11 -4.19 -11.93 -7.13
N ARG A 12 -2.99 -12.22 -7.66
CA ARG A 12 -1.79 -11.47 -7.29
C ARG A 12 -1.83 -10.00 -7.70
N PHE A 13 -2.41 -9.69 -8.85
CA PHE A 13 -2.58 -8.32 -9.30
C PHE A 13 -3.42 -7.50 -8.30
N TYR A 14 -4.58 -8.03 -7.89
CA TYR A 14 -5.46 -7.33 -6.96
C TYR A 14 -4.86 -7.26 -5.56
N ILE A 15 -4.27 -8.36 -5.07
CA ILE A 15 -3.61 -8.39 -3.75
C ILE A 15 -2.47 -7.37 -3.71
N PHE A 16 -1.62 -7.33 -4.73
CA PHE A 16 -0.47 -6.43 -4.80
C PHE A 16 -0.90 -4.96 -4.77
N ASN A 17 -1.85 -4.58 -5.64
CA ASN A 17 -2.32 -3.20 -5.69
C ASN A 17 -3.12 -2.81 -4.44
N ALA A 18 -3.92 -3.71 -3.86
CA ALA A 18 -4.61 -3.46 -2.59
C ALA A 18 -3.61 -3.21 -1.45
N LEU A 19 -2.53 -3.99 -1.38
CA LEU A 19 -1.49 -3.82 -0.37
C LEU A 19 -0.70 -2.53 -0.57
N LEU A 20 -0.37 -2.15 -1.80
CA LEU A 20 0.24 -0.84 -2.07
C LEU A 20 -0.68 0.32 -1.70
N ALA A 21 -1.99 0.20 -1.96
CA ALA A 21 -2.96 1.19 -1.53
C ALA A 21 -3.02 1.30 0.00
N ILE A 22 -3.01 0.17 0.72
CA ILE A 22 -2.96 0.17 2.20
C ILE A 22 -1.68 0.84 2.71
N TYR A 23 -0.53 0.49 2.11
CA TYR A 23 0.76 1.10 2.46
C TYR A 23 0.74 2.62 2.27
N GLY A 24 0.25 3.08 1.12
CA GLY A 24 0.11 4.50 0.82
C GLY A 24 -0.87 5.20 1.76
N ALA A 25 -1.97 4.56 2.12
CA ALA A 25 -2.98 5.10 3.03
C ALA A 25 -2.42 5.31 4.43
N VAL A 26 -1.64 4.35 4.95
CA VAL A 26 -0.97 4.49 6.25
C VAL A 26 -0.08 5.75 6.26
N PHE A 27 0.79 5.89 5.26
CA PHE A 27 1.64 7.07 5.15
C PHE A 27 0.85 8.37 5.03
N ALA A 28 -0.20 8.37 4.19
CA ALA A 28 -1.03 9.54 3.96
C ALA A 28 -1.79 9.96 5.23
N ILE A 29 -2.33 9.02 6.01
CA ILE A 29 -3.09 9.34 7.22
C ILE A 29 -2.19 10.08 8.22
N GLU A 30 -1.00 9.56 8.51
CA GLU A 30 -0.08 10.18 9.46
C GLU A 30 0.38 11.57 8.98
N SER A 31 0.78 11.68 7.71
CA SER A 31 1.34 12.93 7.19
C SER A 31 0.28 14.00 6.92
N VAL A 32 -0.93 13.61 6.46
CA VAL A 32 -2.05 14.54 6.25
C VAL A 32 -2.56 15.05 7.58
N SER A 33 -2.66 14.21 8.61
CA SER A 33 -2.98 14.65 9.96
C SER A 33 -1.97 15.67 10.48
N ALA A 34 -0.67 15.39 10.34
CA ALA A 34 0.36 16.35 10.75
C ALA A 34 0.32 17.68 9.96
N LEU A 35 -0.04 17.64 8.67
CA LEU A 35 -0.31 18.85 7.87
C LEU A 35 -1.50 19.64 8.42
N ALA A 36 -2.59 18.96 8.77
CA ALA A 36 -3.80 19.56 9.34
C ALA A 36 -3.52 20.22 10.70
N ASP A 37 -2.59 19.66 11.47
CA ASP A 37 -2.10 20.22 12.74
C ASP A 37 -1.08 21.37 12.56
N GLY A 38 -0.81 21.77 11.31
CA GLY A 38 0.04 22.91 10.97
C GLY A 38 1.52 22.59 10.79
N SER A 39 1.92 21.32 10.83
CA SER A 39 3.30 20.91 10.59
C SER A 39 3.60 20.88 9.08
N THR A 40 4.48 21.77 8.64
CA THR A 40 4.79 21.98 7.21
C THR A 40 6.22 21.61 6.84
N SER A 41 6.86 20.75 7.63
CA SER A 41 8.21 20.29 7.30
C SER A 41 8.22 19.51 5.98
N LEU A 42 9.31 19.65 5.22
CA LEU A 42 9.46 19.01 3.90
C LEU A 42 9.16 17.50 3.92
N PRO A 43 9.61 16.70 4.91
CA PRO A 43 9.29 15.27 4.97
C PRO A 43 7.80 14.98 5.05
N ILE A 44 7.02 15.80 5.75
CA ILE A 44 5.58 15.59 5.93
C ILE A 44 4.83 15.93 4.63
N ILE A 45 5.21 17.02 3.95
CA ILE A 45 4.64 17.37 2.64
C ILE A 45 4.92 16.26 1.62
N LEU A 46 6.16 15.77 1.56
CA LEU A 46 6.53 14.68 0.66
C LEU A 46 5.81 13.38 1.02
N GLY A 47 5.67 13.07 2.32
CA GLY A 47 4.91 11.93 2.81
C GLY A 47 3.46 11.96 2.34
N SER A 48 2.80 13.11 2.44
CA SER A 48 1.41 13.29 2.00
C SER A 48 1.25 13.07 0.50
N ILE A 49 2.13 13.68 -0.31
CA ILE A 49 2.09 13.52 -1.76
C ILE A 49 2.37 12.05 -2.14
N ALA A 50 3.38 11.43 -1.55
CA ALA A 50 3.74 10.05 -1.84
C ALA A 50 2.63 9.07 -1.43
N GLY A 51 2.05 9.23 -0.23
CA GLY A 51 0.97 8.39 0.25
C GLY A 51 -0.28 8.49 -0.61
N ILE A 52 -0.75 9.71 -0.88
CA ILE A 52 -1.93 9.95 -1.74
C ILE A 52 -1.67 9.47 -3.17
N GLY A 53 -0.48 9.73 -3.71
CA GLY A 53 -0.09 9.31 -5.05
C GLY A 53 -0.10 7.80 -5.18
N LEU A 54 0.44 7.08 -4.20
CA LEU A 54 0.47 5.63 -4.19
C LEU A 54 -0.93 5.02 -4.09
N VAL A 55 -1.79 5.53 -3.19
CA VAL A 55 -3.20 5.11 -3.11
C VAL A 55 -3.89 5.30 -4.45
N SER A 56 -3.76 6.48 -5.04
CA SER A 56 -4.43 6.84 -6.28
C SER A 56 -3.95 5.98 -7.45
N ALA A 57 -2.63 5.77 -7.56
CA ALA A 57 -2.04 4.93 -8.60
C ALA A 57 -2.48 3.47 -8.47
N SER A 58 -2.49 2.92 -7.25
CA SER A 58 -2.92 1.54 -7.02
C SER A 58 -4.42 1.34 -7.29
N VAL A 59 -5.26 2.30 -6.88
CA VAL A 59 -6.71 2.25 -7.18
C VAL A 59 -6.96 2.40 -8.68
N TYR A 60 -6.26 3.32 -9.34
CA TYR A 60 -6.33 3.50 -10.78
C TYR A 60 -5.97 2.19 -11.50
N GLU A 61 -4.84 1.59 -11.13
CA GLU A 61 -4.38 0.32 -11.71
C GLU A 61 -5.42 -0.79 -11.51
N MET A 62 -6.03 -0.94 -10.33
CA MET A 62 -7.10 -1.94 -10.13
C MET A 62 -8.34 -1.73 -11.01
N ILE A 63 -8.65 -0.48 -11.39
CA ILE A 63 -9.83 -0.13 -12.19
C ILE A 63 -9.54 -0.24 -13.68
N THR A 64 -8.37 0.22 -14.13
CA THR A 64 -8.06 0.38 -15.56
C THR A 64 -7.03 -0.61 -16.07
N GLY A 65 -6.22 -1.19 -15.18
CA GLY A 65 -5.16 -2.14 -15.50
C GLY A 65 -5.70 -3.52 -15.84
N SER A 66 -4.90 -4.28 -16.61
CA SER A 66 -5.21 -5.66 -16.94
C SER A 66 -4.36 -6.59 -16.07
N PRO A 67 -4.96 -7.53 -15.32
CA PRO A 67 -4.17 -8.50 -14.58
C PRO A 67 -3.36 -9.44 -15.47
N SER A 68 -3.68 -9.52 -16.78
CA SER A 68 -2.83 -10.24 -17.74
C SER A 68 -1.43 -9.67 -17.83
N ASP A 69 -1.29 -8.37 -17.57
CA ASP A 69 -0.06 -7.59 -17.75
C ASP A 69 0.72 -7.48 -16.42
N PHE A 70 0.26 -8.19 -15.39
CA PHE A 70 0.93 -8.26 -14.11
C PHE A 70 2.21 -9.11 -14.21
N GLU A 71 3.36 -8.43 -14.22
CA GLU A 71 4.68 -9.06 -14.37
C GLU A 71 5.54 -9.06 -13.09
N VAL A 72 4.96 -8.69 -11.94
CA VAL A 72 5.70 -8.70 -10.67
C VAL A 72 6.05 -10.13 -10.26
N GLY A 73 7.35 -10.42 -10.23
CA GLY A 73 7.88 -11.71 -9.77
C GLY A 73 7.59 -12.01 -8.30
N ASP A 74 7.78 -13.27 -7.90
CA ASP A 74 7.48 -13.77 -6.55
C ASP A 74 8.13 -12.96 -5.45
N ILE A 75 9.41 -12.61 -5.63
CA ILE A 75 10.18 -11.84 -4.65
C ILE A 75 9.54 -10.46 -4.44
N GLY A 76 9.18 -9.76 -5.52
CA GLY A 76 8.57 -8.43 -5.42
C GLY A 76 7.19 -8.47 -4.78
N PHE A 77 6.40 -9.49 -5.13
CA PHE A 77 5.08 -9.70 -4.54
C PHE A 77 5.17 -9.95 -3.03
N TRP A 78 6.02 -10.89 -2.61
CA TRP A 78 6.18 -11.21 -1.19
C TRP A 78 6.83 -10.09 -0.40
N ALA A 79 7.74 -9.30 -1.00
CA ALA A 79 8.29 -8.12 -0.35
C ALA A 79 7.20 -7.10 0.02
N VAL A 80 6.23 -6.86 -0.87
CA VAL A 80 5.09 -5.97 -0.59
C VAL A 80 4.17 -6.57 0.47
N VAL A 81 3.83 -7.86 0.37
CA VAL A 81 3.01 -8.56 1.37
C VAL A 81 3.62 -8.45 2.76
N LEU A 82 4.88 -8.84 2.90
CA LEU A 82 5.58 -8.83 4.18
C LEU A 82 5.81 -7.40 4.69
N GLY A 83 6.11 -6.46 3.80
CA GLY A 83 6.29 -5.05 4.15
C GLY A 83 5.02 -4.44 4.76
N VAL A 84 3.86 -4.69 4.16
CA VAL A 84 2.59 -4.20 4.68
C VAL A 84 2.21 -4.89 5.99
N VAL A 85 2.39 -6.22 6.08
CA VAL A 85 2.13 -6.96 7.32
C VAL A 85 3.00 -6.44 8.47
N ALA A 86 4.29 -6.22 8.23
CA ALA A 86 5.20 -5.68 9.22
C ALA A 86 4.79 -4.27 9.66
N LEU A 87 4.48 -3.39 8.70
CA LEU A 87 4.04 -2.02 8.97
C LEU A 87 2.74 -1.96 9.79
N LEU A 88 1.72 -2.74 9.42
CA LEU A 88 0.48 -2.81 10.19
C LEU A 88 0.69 -3.41 11.59
N SER A 89 1.58 -4.40 11.71
CA SER A 89 1.91 -5.00 13.01
C SER A 89 2.58 -3.98 13.94
N LEU A 90 3.45 -3.12 13.41
CA LEU A 90 4.08 -2.04 14.17
C LEU A 90 3.06 -1.01 14.62
N GLN A 91 2.13 -0.59 13.75
CA GLN A 91 1.06 0.34 14.13
C GLN A 91 0.15 -0.23 15.22
N ILE A 92 -0.23 -1.50 15.12
CA ILE A 92 -1.05 -2.16 16.16
C ILE A 92 -0.30 -2.19 17.50
N LEU A 93 1.01 -2.50 17.48
CA LEU A 93 1.83 -2.50 18.68
C LEU A 93 1.86 -1.10 19.31
N GLU A 94 2.10 -0.06 18.51
CA GLU A 94 2.11 1.33 18.98
C GLU A 94 0.79 1.73 19.63
N ILE A 95 -0.35 1.45 18.96
CA ILE A 95 -1.69 1.71 19.52
C ILE A 95 -1.90 0.96 20.84
N THR A 96 -1.48 -0.30 20.91
CA THR A 96 -1.63 -1.12 22.13
C THR A 96 -0.81 -0.57 23.29
N GLN A 97 0.39 -0.02 23.04
CA GLN A 97 1.21 0.62 24.07
C GLN A 97 0.65 1.97 24.54
N ILE A 98 -0.16 2.65 23.72
CA ILE A 98 -0.78 3.94 24.07
C ILE A 98 -2.06 3.73 24.91
N VAL A 99 -2.79 2.64 24.68
CA VAL A 99 -4.12 2.40 25.28
C VAL A 99 -4.07 1.43 26.47
N GLY A 100 -3.01 0.63 26.62
CA GLY A 100 -2.80 -0.29 27.75
C GLY A 100 -2.09 0.36 28.92
#